data_AF-A0A7X6V8J1-F1
#
_entry.id   AF-A0A7X6V8J1-F1
#
_cell.length_a   1.000
_cell.length_b   1.000
_cell.length_c   1.000
_cell.angle_alpha   90.00
_cell.angle_beta   90.00
_cell.angle_gamma   90.00
#
_symmetry.space_group_name_H-M   'P 1'
#
loop_
_entity.id
_entity.type
_entity.pdbx_description
1 polymer ?
#
loop_
_entity_poly.entity_id
_entity_poly.type
_entity_poly.pdbx_seq_one_letter_code
_entity_poly.pdbx_strand_id
1 'polypeptide(L)'
;MAIVVNPAHAWFNEARYGLFIHWGPYAVLGRGEQVLNREWLDQNEYADMACAWNPQHYNPEEWMEVAVRGGMKYAILTTRHHDGYCLWDTKTTDYSSMCQAPKRDFIMPYVKACRKSSLKVGLYYSFMDFRLPAWTRGPAKDPEGFAEAKLCATN
;
A
#
# COMPACT_ATOMS: atom_id res chain seq x y z
N MET A 1 -9.89 6.72 -34.61
CA MET A 1 -9.52 7.41 -33.34
C MET A 1 -8.20 6.81 -32.88
N ALA A 2 -7.09 7.53 -33.03
CA ALA A 2 -5.78 7.03 -32.61
C ALA A 2 -5.63 7.25 -31.10
N ILE A 3 -5.34 6.19 -30.36
CA ILE A 3 -4.97 6.30 -28.95
C ILE A 3 -3.58 6.94 -28.91
N VAL A 4 -3.52 8.21 -28.51
CA VAL A 4 -2.25 8.90 -28.29
C VAL A 4 -1.70 8.44 -26.96
N VAL A 5 -0.74 7.50 -26.99
CA VAL A 5 0.03 7.12 -25.80
C VAL A 5 1.18 8.10 -25.68
N ASN A 6 1.29 8.79 -24.54
CA ASN A 6 2.47 9.59 -24.23
C ASN A 6 3.71 8.68 -24.36
N PRO A 7 4.72 9.02 -25.19
CA PRO A 7 5.92 8.21 -25.35
C PRO A 7 6.61 7.83 -24.03
N ALA A 8 6.51 8.69 -23.01
CA ALA A 8 7.05 8.42 -21.68
C ALA A 8 6.38 7.22 -20.97
N HIS A 9 5.17 6.83 -21.38
CA HIS A 9 4.40 5.72 -20.82
C HIS A 9 4.34 4.49 -21.75
N ALA A 10 4.94 4.56 -22.94
CA ALA A 10 4.96 3.43 -23.89
C ALA A 10 5.53 2.15 -23.26
N TRP A 11 6.52 2.30 -22.36
CA TRP A 11 7.13 1.19 -21.63
C TRP A 11 6.10 0.31 -20.90
N PHE A 12 5.01 0.87 -20.37
CA PHE A 12 4.03 0.09 -19.60
C PHE A 12 3.25 -0.86 -20.51
N ASN A 13 2.90 -0.40 -21.71
CA ASN A 13 2.32 -1.25 -22.73
C ASN A 13 3.31 -2.33 -23.18
N GLU A 14 4.59 -1.99 -23.37
CA GLU A 14 5.63 -2.96 -23.76
C GLU A 14 5.92 -3.99 -22.65
N ALA A 15 5.86 -3.57 -21.39
CA ALA A 15 6.14 -4.40 -20.24
C ALA A 15 5.17 -5.58 -20.11
N ARG A 16 3.89 -5.36 -20.44
CA ARG A 16 2.76 -6.32 -20.46
C ARG A 16 2.42 -7.04 -19.15
N TYR A 17 3.43 -7.41 -18.36
CA TYR A 17 3.31 -8.31 -17.23
C TYR A 17 4.12 -7.80 -16.05
N GLY A 18 3.48 -7.78 -14.88
CA GLY A 18 4.08 -7.29 -13.65
C GLY A 18 3.53 -7.96 -12.41
N LEU A 19 4.24 -7.78 -11.31
CA LEU A 19 3.89 -8.27 -9.98
C LEU A 19 3.06 -7.22 -9.24
N PHE A 20 1.98 -7.63 -8.58
CA PHE A 20 1.30 -6.81 -7.59
C PHE A 20 1.39 -7.48 -6.23
N ILE A 21 1.98 -6.78 -5.26
CA ILE A 21 2.17 -7.21 -3.88
C ILE A 21 1.22 -6.41 -2.99
N HIS A 22 0.21 -7.10 -2.45
CA HIS A 22 -0.61 -6.60 -1.35
C HIS A 22 -0.04 -7.15 -0.05
N TRP A 23 0.52 -6.26 0.75
CA TRP A 23 1.12 -6.62 2.02
C TRP A 23 0.93 -5.53 3.07
N GLY A 24 0.71 -5.94 4.31
CA GLY A 24 0.43 -5.08 5.46
C GLY A 24 -0.05 -5.91 6.65
N PRO A 25 -0.46 -5.26 7.76
CA PRO A 25 -0.90 -5.95 8.97
C PRO A 25 -2.03 -6.97 8.75
N TYR A 26 -2.94 -6.71 7.80
CA TYR A 26 -4.01 -7.66 7.44
C TYR A 26 -3.50 -9.05 7.05
N ALA A 27 -2.24 -9.19 6.63
CA ALA A 27 -1.63 -10.47 6.30
C ALA A 27 -1.57 -11.42 7.52
N VAL A 28 -1.55 -10.89 8.75
CA VAL A 28 -1.58 -11.69 9.99
C VAL A 28 -2.90 -12.44 10.13
N LEU A 29 -4.01 -11.82 9.70
CA LEU A 29 -5.34 -12.40 9.82
C LEU A 29 -5.61 -13.48 8.78
N GLY A 30 -4.91 -13.46 7.64
CA GLY A 30 -5.00 -14.49 6.61
C GLY A 30 -6.35 -14.59 5.88
N ARG A 31 -7.21 -13.56 5.99
CA ARG A 31 -8.58 -13.55 5.43
C ARG A 31 -8.84 -12.40 4.45
N GLY A 32 -7.78 -11.85 3.87
CA GLY A 32 -7.85 -10.77 2.88
C GLY A 32 -7.71 -9.37 3.48
N GLU A 33 -7.35 -8.41 2.63
CA GLU A 33 -6.98 -7.03 2.96
C GLU A 33 -8.17 -6.14 3.34
N GLN A 34 -9.40 -6.62 3.08
CA GLN A 34 -10.66 -5.93 3.37
C GLN A 34 -11.31 -6.40 4.68
N VAL A 35 -10.64 -7.28 5.44
CA VAL A 35 -11.21 -7.96 6.61
C VAL A 35 -11.76 -6.97 7.66
N LEU A 36 -11.07 -5.85 7.89
CA LEU A 36 -11.51 -4.78 8.79
C LEU A 36 -12.92 -4.28 8.43
N ASN A 37 -13.18 -4.03 7.14
CA ASN A 37 -14.46 -3.51 6.68
C ASN A 37 -15.50 -4.62 6.41
N ARG A 38 -15.09 -5.78 5.90
CA ARG A 38 -16.00 -6.87 5.53
C ARG A 38 -16.53 -7.65 6.72
N GLU A 39 -15.69 -7.84 7.74
CA GLU A 39 -16.05 -8.55 8.97
C GLU A 39 -16.44 -7.61 10.10
N TRP A 40 -16.46 -6.29 9.85
CA TRP A 40 -16.82 -5.27 10.84
C TRP A 40 -15.99 -5.37 12.13
N LEU A 41 -14.69 -5.59 11.97
CA LEU A 41 -13.78 -5.69 13.11
C LEU A 41 -13.70 -4.34 13.85
N ASP A 42 -13.43 -4.41 15.14
CA ASP A 42 -13.18 -3.21 15.93
C ASP A 42 -11.88 -2.53 15.45
N GLN A 43 -11.95 -1.21 15.26
CA GLN A 43 -10.86 -0.41 14.72
C GLN A 43 -9.68 -0.33 15.68
N ASN A 44 -9.93 -0.29 16.99
CA ASN A 44 -8.88 -0.20 18.01
C ASN A 44 -8.18 -1.55 18.16
N GLU A 45 -8.95 -2.65 18.22
CA GLU A 45 -8.37 -4.00 18.27
C GLU A 45 -7.50 -4.29 17.04
N TYR A 46 -7.96 -3.88 15.84
CA TYR A 46 -7.15 -4.01 14.63
C TYR A 46 -5.89 -3.13 14.69
N ALA A 47 -6.01 -1.90 15.20
CA ALA A 47 -4.87 -0.99 15.34
C ALA A 47 -3.82 -1.52 16.33
N ASP A 48 -4.23 -2.15 17.43
CA ASP A 48 -3.35 -2.80 18.39
C ASP A 48 -2.62 -4.00 17.78
N MET A 49 -3.34 -4.84 17.03
CA MET A 49 -2.74 -5.94 16.26
C MET A 49 -1.71 -5.40 15.26
N ALA A 50 -2.06 -4.34 14.53
CA ALA A 50 -1.17 -3.70 13.58
C ALA A 50 0.05 -3.06 14.25
N CYS A 51 -0.10 -2.53 15.46
CA CYS A 51 0.99 -1.99 16.26
C CYS A 51 2.02 -3.06 16.64
N ALA A 52 1.57 -4.29 16.92
CA ALA A 52 2.41 -5.43 17.23
C ALA A 52 2.99 -6.16 16.00
N TRP A 53 2.51 -5.86 14.80
CA TRP A 53 2.96 -6.52 13.57
C TRP A 53 4.45 -6.26 13.32
N ASN A 54 5.26 -7.31 13.21
CA ASN A 54 6.71 -7.19 13.03
C ASN A 54 7.31 -8.28 12.12
N PRO A 55 7.32 -8.09 10.79
CA PRO A 55 7.74 -9.12 9.85
C PRO A 55 9.27 -9.30 9.81
N GLN A 56 9.77 -10.34 10.49
CA GLN A 56 11.21 -10.63 10.62
C GLN A 56 11.87 -11.11 9.32
N HIS A 57 11.10 -11.75 8.43
CA HIS A 57 11.61 -12.37 7.19
C HIS A 57 11.31 -11.53 5.94
N TYR A 58 11.15 -10.21 6.08
CA TYR A 58 11.02 -9.34 4.92
C TYR A 58 12.34 -9.31 4.12
N ASN A 59 12.30 -9.82 2.90
CA ASN A 59 13.38 -9.74 1.93
C ASN A 59 12.84 -9.42 0.52
N PRO A 60 12.87 -8.15 0.09
CA PRO A 60 12.33 -7.77 -1.21
C PRO A 60 13.22 -8.22 -2.36
N GLU A 61 14.50 -8.55 -2.11
CA GLU A 61 15.38 -9.09 -3.17
C GLU A 61 14.89 -10.46 -3.63
N GLU A 62 14.48 -11.33 -2.70
CA GLU A 62 13.88 -12.63 -3.03
C GLU A 62 12.58 -12.47 -3.85
N TRP A 63 11.74 -11.49 -3.49
CA TRP A 63 10.52 -11.21 -4.26
C TRP A 63 10.85 -10.79 -5.69
N MET A 64 11.85 -9.93 -5.87
CA MET A 64 12.25 -9.47 -7.20
C MET A 64 12.95 -10.55 -8.01
N GLU A 65 13.70 -11.46 -7.36
CA GLU A 65 14.24 -12.64 -8.04
C GLU A 65 13.12 -13.49 -8.63
N VAL A 66 12.08 -13.78 -7.84
CA VAL A 66 10.90 -14.52 -8.31
C VAL A 66 10.22 -13.78 -9.48
N ALA A 67 10.06 -12.46 -9.38
CA ALA A 67 9.47 -11.65 -10.45
C ALA A 67 10.28 -11.74 -11.76
N VAL A 68 11.60 -11.60 -11.68
CA VAL A 68 12.50 -11.70 -12.85
C VAL A 68 12.46 -13.09 -13.46
N ARG A 69 12.55 -14.15 -12.64
CA ARG A 69 12.43 -15.54 -13.13
C ARG A 69 11.07 -15.81 -13.77
N GLY A 70 10.02 -15.17 -13.27
CA GLY A 70 8.68 -15.21 -13.83
C GLY A 70 8.50 -14.38 -15.11
N GLY A 71 9.52 -13.63 -15.55
CA GLY A 71 9.47 -12.81 -16.77
C GLY A 71 8.75 -11.46 -16.59
N MET A 72 8.42 -11.06 -15.36
CA MET A 72 7.76 -9.79 -15.06
C MET A 72 8.72 -8.61 -15.33
N LYS A 73 8.14 -7.45 -15.66
CA LYS A 73 8.89 -6.23 -16.04
C LYS A 73 8.72 -5.07 -15.07
N TYR A 74 7.75 -5.16 -14.19
CA TYR A 74 7.49 -4.19 -13.15
C TYR A 74 6.91 -4.87 -11.91
N ALA A 75 7.02 -4.20 -10.77
CA ALA A 75 6.34 -4.60 -9.54
C ALA A 75 5.57 -3.40 -8.99
N ILE A 76 4.48 -3.67 -8.27
CA ILE A 76 3.68 -2.67 -7.54
C ILE A 76 3.52 -3.16 -6.11
N LEU A 77 3.89 -2.34 -5.13
CA LEU A 77 3.70 -2.63 -3.70
C LEU A 77 2.69 -1.65 -3.11
N THR A 78 1.78 -2.15 -2.27
CA THR A 78 0.91 -1.32 -1.42
C THR A 78 1.75 -0.53 -0.43
N THR A 79 1.91 0.79 -0.62
CA THR A 79 2.50 1.66 0.40
C THR A 79 1.56 1.85 1.56
N ARG A 80 0.27 1.97 1.24
CA ARG A 80 -0.87 2.07 2.15
C ARG A 80 -2.08 1.40 1.51
N HIS A 81 -2.77 0.56 2.27
CA HIS A 81 -4.07 -0.01 1.88
C HIS A 81 -5.22 0.72 2.59
N HIS A 82 -6.46 0.27 2.40
CA HIS A 82 -7.64 0.92 3.00
C HIS A 82 -7.66 0.86 4.53
N ASP A 83 -6.91 -0.05 5.18
CA ASP A 83 -6.75 -0.05 6.64
C ASP A 83 -5.93 1.15 7.16
N GLY A 84 -5.36 1.94 6.25
CA GLY A 84 -4.68 3.19 6.55
C GLY A 84 -3.22 3.03 6.96
N TYR A 85 -2.69 1.80 7.05
CA TYR A 85 -1.35 1.54 7.55
C TYR A 85 -0.27 1.95 6.55
N CYS A 86 0.70 2.77 6.98
CA CYS A 86 1.79 3.23 6.13
C CYS A 86 3.05 2.36 6.28
N LEU A 87 3.55 1.80 5.18
CA LEU A 87 4.76 0.97 5.15
C LEU A 87 6.09 1.77 5.06
N TRP A 88 6.03 3.09 5.18
CA TRP A 88 7.19 3.99 5.06
C TRP A 88 7.23 5.00 6.22
N ASP A 89 8.32 5.76 6.28
CA ASP A 89 8.50 6.88 7.21
C ASP A 89 7.64 8.09 6.82
N THR A 90 6.37 8.07 7.20
CA THR A 90 5.45 9.20 6.96
C THR A 90 5.51 10.21 8.09
N LYS A 91 5.36 11.50 7.75
CA LYS A 91 5.29 12.61 8.72
C LYS A 91 3.86 12.94 9.15
N THR A 92 2.86 12.23 8.62
CA THR A 92 1.44 12.59 8.77
C THR A 92 0.69 11.73 9.78
N THR A 93 1.24 10.59 10.20
CA THR A 93 0.58 9.70 11.16
C THR A 93 1.59 8.75 11.82
N ASP A 94 1.32 8.40 13.08
CA ASP A 94 2.05 7.36 13.81
C ASP A 94 1.56 5.93 13.49
N TYR A 95 0.53 5.79 12.65
CA TYR A 95 0.06 4.49 12.16
C TYR A 95 0.92 4.03 10.98
N SER A 96 2.20 3.80 11.27
CA SER A 96 3.23 3.47 10.29
C SER A 96 4.22 2.46 10.82
N SER A 97 4.91 1.77 9.91
CA SER A 97 5.96 0.81 10.25
C SER A 97 7.16 1.44 10.97
N MET A 98 7.37 2.75 10.82
CA MET A 98 8.44 3.48 11.50
C MET A 98 8.08 3.86 12.93
N CYS A 99 6.81 4.20 13.19
CA CYS A 99 6.35 4.58 14.52
C CYS A 99 5.96 3.36 15.38
N GLN A 100 5.77 2.17 14.81
CA GLN A 100 5.30 0.97 15.51
C GLN A 100 6.36 -0.14 15.58
N ALA A 101 5.98 -1.38 15.97
CA ALA A 101 6.92 -2.47 16.26
C ALA A 101 8.02 -2.72 15.21
N PRO A 102 7.79 -2.59 13.89
CA PRO A 102 8.87 -2.83 12.92
C PRO A 102 10.04 -1.85 13.04
N LYS A 103 9.78 -0.60 13.44
CA LYS A 103 10.74 0.52 13.51
C LYS A 103 11.62 0.64 12.25
N ARG A 104 11.02 0.45 11.07
CA ARG A 104 11.74 0.42 9.78
C ARG A 104 10.87 0.78 8.59
N ASP A 105 11.52 1.25 7.53
CA ASP A 105 10.94 1.53 6.22
C ASP A 105 10.94 0.25 5.37
N PHE A 106 9.79 -0.12 4.79
CA PHE A 106 9.65 -1.24 3.86
C PHE A 106 9.54 -0.80 2.39
N ILE A 107 9.33 0.47 2.10
CA ILE A 107 9.21 0.97 0.73
C ILE A 107 10.58 1.23 0.13
N MET A 108 11.49 1.88 0.84
CA MET A 108 12.82 2.18 0.29
C MET A 108 13.63 0.91 -0.09
N PRO A 109 13.69 -0.15 0.75
CA PRO A 109 14.34 -1.40 0.35
C PRO A 109 13.68 -2.07 -0.86
N TYR A 110 12.35 -2.05 -0.96
CA TYR A 110 11.61 -2.55 -2.11
C TYR A 110 11.96 -1.79 -3.40
N VAL A 111 11.99 -0.46 -3.35
CA VAL A 111 12.36 0.39 -4.50
C VAL A 111 13.79 0.08 -4.96
N LYS A 112 14.73 -0.07 -4.02
CA LYS A 112 16.12 -0.45 -4.31
C LYS A 112 16.20 -1.82 -4.96
N ALA A 113 15.50 -2.82 -4.43
CA ALA A 113 15.47 -4.18 -4.98
C ALA A 113 14.92 -4.20 -6.41
N CYS A 114 13.81 -3.51 -6.68
CA CYS A 114 13.25 -3.40 -8.03
C CYS A 114 14.28 -2.83 -9.01
N ARG A 115 14.93 -1.70 -8.65
CA ARG A 115 15.92 -1.03 -9.50
C ARG A 115 17.15 -1.90 -9.75
N LYS A 116 17.65 -2.60 -8.73
CA LYS A 116 18.75 -3.57 -8.83
C LYS A 116 18.41 -4.69 -9.83
N SER A 117 17.16 -5.15 -9.82
CA SER A 117 16.65 -6.20 -10.72
C SER A 117 16.16 -5.69 -12.08
N SER A 118 16.41 -4.42 -12.42
CA SER A 118 15.93 -3.78 -13.66
C SER A 118 14.40 -3.82 -13.86
N LEU A 119 13.63 -3.92 -12.77
CA LEU A 119 12.18 -3.84 -12.78
C LEU A 119 11.74 -2.39 -12.61
N LYS A 120 10.68 -2.01 -13.33
CA LYS A 120 10.01 -0.72 -13.11
C LYS A 120 9.27 -0.75 -11.78
N VAL A 121 9.31 0.37 -11.07
CA VAL A 121 8.77 0.52 -9.71
C VAL A 121 7.37 1.11 -9.76
N GLY A 122 6.43 0.49 -9.06
CA GLY A 122 5.09 1.02 -8.83
C GLY A 122 4.77 1.06 -7.34
N LEU A 123 4.04 2.10 -6.94
CA LEU A 123 3.57 2.28 -5.57
C LEU A 123 2.06 2.41 -5.63
N TYR A 124 1.37 1.46 -5.01
CA TYR A 124 -0.07 1.57 -4.81
C TYR A 124 -0.33 2.37 -3.54
N TYR A 125 -1.22 3.34 -3.64
CA TYR A 125 -1.69 4.12 -2.50
C TYR A 125 -3.22 4.08 -2.48
N SER A 126 -3.79 3.53 -1.40
CA SER A 126 -5.21 3.66 -1.16
C SER A 126 -5.52 5.10 -0.82
N PHE A 127 -6.41 5.73 -1.58
CA PHE A 127 -6.98 7.02 -1.21
C PHE A 127 -7.91 6.92 0.01
N MET A 128 -8.72 5.85 0.08
CA MET A 128 -9.66 5.59 1.16
C MET A 128 -8.96 5.13 2.44
N ASP A 129 -9.50 5.51 3.60
CA ASP A 129 -9.06 5.06 4.94
C ASP A 129 -10.26 4.61 5.75
N PHE A 130 -10.36 3.32 6.08
CA PHE A 130 -11.49 2.81 6.87
C PHE A 130 -11.52 3.34 8.29
N ARG A 131 -10.42 3.92 8.80
CA ARG A 131 -10.38 4.54 10.12
C ARG A 131 -11.05 5.92 10.15
N LEU A 132 -11.31 6.53 8.99
CA LEU A 132 -12.00 7.82 8.90
C LEU A 132 -13.50 7.56 8.69
N PRO A 133 -14.37 7.84 9.69
CA PRO A 133 -15.81 7.57 9.59
C PRO A 133 -16.50 8.28 8.43
N ALA A 134 -15.93 9.39 7.96
CA ALA A 134 -16.45 10.15 6.84
C ALA A 134 -16.57 9.31 5.55
N TRP A 135 -15.70 8.32 5.33
CA TRP A 135 -15.78 7.46 4.14
C TRP A 135 -17.01 6.55 4.15
N THR A 136 -17.45 6.10 5.33
CA THR A 136 -18.63 5.23 5.45
C THR A 136 -19.93 6.04 5.56
N ARG A 137 -19.90 7.20 6.23
CA ARG A 137 -21.07 8.09 6.36
C ARG A 137 -21.40 8.83 5.06
N GLY A 138 -20.37 9.19 4.29
CA GLY A 138 -20.50 9.91 3.03
C GLY A 138 -20.70 11.43 3.19
N PRO A 139 -20.49 12.21 2.12
CA PRO A 139 -20.46 13.67 2.16
C PRO A 139 -21.79 14.31 2.55
N ALA A 140 -22.92 13.62 2.38
CA ALA A 140 -24.23 14.13 2.77
C ALA A 140 -24.44 14.09 4.29
N LYS A 141 -23.85 13.11 4.98
CA LYS A 141 -24.02 12.90 6.43
C LYS A 141 -22.83 13.42 7.24
N ASP A 142 -21.67 13.56 6.61
CA ASP A 142 -20.43 14.05 7.23
C ASP A 142 -19.62 14.91 6.24
N PRO A 143 -20.13 16.09 5.85
CA PRO A 143 -19.50 16.93 4.83
C PRO A 143 -18.12 17.45 5.25
N GLU A 144 -17.95 17.79 6.53
CA GLU A 144 -16.71 18.32 7.09
C GLU A 144 -15.63 17.23 7.17
N GLY A 145 -15.95 16.07 7.77
CA GLY A 145 -15.01 14.95 7.82
C GLY A 145 -14.64 14.43 6.43
N PHE A 146 -15.56 14.51 5.46
CA PHE A 146 -15.27 14.12 4.08
C PHE A 146 -14.38 15.13 3.36
N ALA A 147 -14.49 16.42 3.68
CA ALA A 147 -13.58 17.45 3.17
C ALA A 147 -12.17 17.29 3.75
N GLU A 148 -12.06 17.02 5.06
CA GLU A 148 -10.79 16.75 5.72
C GLU A 148 -10.12 15.47 5.19
N ALA A 149 -10.88 14.38 5.03
CA ALA A 149 -10.37 13.13 4.47
C ALA A 149 -9.81 13.29 3.05
N LYS A 150 -10.37 14.21 2.24
CA LYS A 150 -9.82 14.55 0.92
C LYS A 150 -8.49 15.31 1.03
N LEU A 151 -8.37 16.23 2.00
CA LEU A 151 -7.18 17.05 2.19
C LEU A 151 -5.99 16.23 2.73
N CYS A 152 -6.25 15.28 3.64
CA CYS A 152 -5.22 14.35 4.15
C CYS A 152 -4.63 13.43 3.08
N ALA A 153 -5.27 13.31 1.92
CA ALA A 153 -4.83 12.47 0.82
C ALA A 153 -4.12 13.24 -0.31
N THR A 154 -4.03 14.58 -0.21
CA THR A 154 -3.41 15.46 -1.23
C THR A 154 -2.23 16.27 -0.72
N ASN A 155 -1.92 16.21 0.59
CA ASN A 155 -0.78 16.87 1.23
C ASN A 155 0.23 15.84 1.76
#